data_AF-A0A0G4K6I4-F1
#
_entry.id   AF-A0A0G4K6I4-F1
#
_cell.length_a   1.000
_cell.length_b   1.000
_cell.length_c   1.000
_cell.angle_alpha   90.00
_cell.angle_beta   90.00
_cell.angle_gamma   90.00
#
_symmetry.space_group_name_H-M   'P 1'
#
loop_
_entity.id
_entity.type
_entity.pdbx_description
1 polymer ?
#
loop_
_entity_poly.entity_id
_entity_poly.type
_entity_poly.pdbx_seq_one_letter_code
_entity_poly.pdbx_strand_id
1 'polypeptide(L)'
;MDKDYYKILDVTIFSSNEKIKKSYRELAMKYHPDRNPGDENAHNMFVDINEAYEILSNKDTRMQYNIKYLSSNKYVVGGLAAAGVGLGLILSRRRK
;
A
#
# COMPACT_ATOMS: atom_id res chain seq x y z
N MET A 1 9.58 -6.45 8.85
CA MET A 1 8.16 -6.80 8.59
C MET A 1 7.52 -5.57 8.00
N ASP A 2 7.25 -5.55 6.70
CA ASP A 2 6.57 -4.42 6.07
C ASP A 2 5.13 -4.36 6.61
N LYS A 3 4.79 -3.27 7.31
CA LYS A 3 3.43 -3.03 7.79
C LYS A 3 2.51 -2.81 6.59
N ASP A 4 1.36 -3.46 6.60
CA ASP A 4 0.39 -3.43 5.52
C ASP A 4 -0.64 -2.32 5.83
N TYR A 5 -0.31 -1.07 5.47
CA TYR A 5 -1.09 0.12 5.83
C TYR A 5 -2.55 0.05 5.35
N TYR A 6 -2.77 -0.64 4.24
CA TYR A 6 -4.11 -0.93 3.72
C TYR A 6 -4.92 -1.79 4.69
N LYS A 7 -4.32 -2.82 5.28
CA LYS A 7 -4.98 -3.67 6.27
C LYS A 7 -5.19 -2.94 7.60
N ILE A 8 -4.23 -2.11 8.01
CA ILE A 8 -4.34 -1.32 9.25
C ILE A 8 -5.54 -0.37 9.19
N LEU A 9 -5.72 0.31 8.05
CA LEU A 9 -6.87 1.19 7.84
C LEU A 9 -8.13 0.45 7.35
N ASP A 10 -8.13 -0.88 7.27
CA ASP A 10 -9.25 -1.68 6.72
C ASP A 10 -9.77 -1.16 5.36
N VAL A 11 -8.83 -0.78 4.49
CA VAL A 11 -9.10 -0.24 3.15
C VAL A 11 -8.35 -1.00 2.06
N THR A 12 -8.90 -0.97 0.85
CA THR A 12 -8.25 -1.57 -0.32
C THR A 12 -7.40 -0.57 -1.07
N ILE A 13 -6.47 -1.06 -1.91
CA ILE A 13 -5.62 -0.22 -2.78
C ILE A 13 -6.43 0.70 -3.72
N PHE A 14 -7.67 0.32 -4.03
CA PHE A 14 -8.60 1.07 -4.90
C PHE A 14 -9.51 2.04 -4.12
N SER A 15 -9.37 2.13 -2.80
CA SER A 15 -10.22 2.99 -1.98
C SER A 15 -9.99 4.47 -2.28
N SER A 16 -11.06 5.26 -2.35
CA SER A 16 -10.96 6.70 -2.52
C SER A 16 -10.36 7.38 -1.27
N ASN A 17 -9.79 8.58 -1.45
CA ASN A 17 -9.25 9.35 -0.31
C ASN A 17 -10.32 9.65 0.74
N GLU A 18 -11.58 9.82 0.32
CA GLU A 18 -12.72 9.97 1.22
C GLU A 18 -12.94 8.73 2.09
N LYS A 19 -12.87 7.54 1.48
CA LYS A 19 -13.02 6.27 2.21
C LYS A 19 -11.86 6.05 3.20
N ILE A 20 -10.63 6.38 2.80
CA ILE A 20 -9.45 6.33 3.68
C ILE A 20 -9.64 7.26 4.87
N LYS A 21 -10.06 8.51 4.63
CA LYS A 21 -10.33 9.50 5.69
C LYS A 21 -11.47 9.06 6.61
N LYS A 22 -12.51 8.44 6.06
CA LYS A 22 -13.64 7.90 6.85
C LYS A 22 -13.17 6.77 7.77
N SER A 23 -12.44 5.79 7.22
CA SER A 23 -11.93 4.66 8.00
C SER A 23 -10.95 5.12 9.09
N TYR A 24 -10.04 6.03 8.76
CA TYR A 24 -9.13 6.64 9.75
C TYR A 24 -9.91 7.24 10.93
N ARG A 25 -10.98 8.01 10.67
CA ARG A 25 -11.80 8.60 11.74
C ARG A 25 -12.48 7.54 12.61
N GLU A 26 -13.04 6.50 11.99
CA GLU A 26 -13.71 5.41 12.70
C GLU A 26 -12.73 4.64 13.60
N LEU A 27 -11.55 4.31 13.08
CA LEU A 27 -10.50 3.60 13.80
C LEU A 27 -9.85 4.47 14.89
N ALA A 28 -9.56 5.74 14.59
CA ALA A 28 -9.03 6.68 15.56
C ALA A 28 -10.00 6.87 16.75
N MET A 29 -11.31 6.95 16.50
CA MET A 29 -12.31 7.00 17.56
C MET A 29 -12.44 5.68 18.34
N LYS A 30 -12.14 4.54 17.72
CA LYS A 30 -12.17 3.22 18.36
C LYS A 30 -10.97 3.00 19.28
N TYR A 31 -9.78 3.42 18.84
CA TYR A 31 -8.52 3.23 19.55
C TYR A 31 -8.02 4.49 20.28
N HIS A 32 -8.86 5.52 20.39
CA HIS A 32 -8.49 6.76 21.07
C HIS A 32 -8.09 6.50 22.54
N PRO A 33 -7.03 7.14 23.07
CA PRO A 33 -6.58 6.94 24.45
C PRO A 33 -7.63 7.36 25.49
N ASP A 34 -8.50 8.31 25.15
CA ASP A 34 -9.63 8.73 26.03
C ASP A 34 -10.64 7.60 26.26
N ARG A 35 -10.88 6.76 25.25
CA ARG A 35 -11.84 5.63 25.35
C ARG A 35 -11.18 4.35 25.82
N ASN A 36 -9.86 4.23 25.65
CA ASN A 36 -9.06 3.07 26.06
C ASN A 36 -7.91 3.51 26.97
N PRO A 37 -8.21 4.08 28.16
CA PRO A 37 -7.18 4.54 29.07
C PRO A 37 -6.36 3.34 29.58
N GLY A 38 -5.04 3.41 29.41
CA GLY A 38 -4.11 2.39 29.90
C GLY A 38 -3.99 1.13 29.04
N ASP A 39 -4.60 1.09 27.84
CA ASP A 39 -4.42 -0.02 26.91
C ASP A 39 -3.25 0.25 25.94
N GLU A 40 -2.12 -0.42 26.19
CA GLU A 40 -0.93 -0.33 25.33
C GLU A 40 -1.20 -0.85 23.91
N ASN A 41 -2.11 -1.82 23.72
CA ASN A 41 -2.45 -2.31 22.39
C ASN A 41 -3.22 -1.27 21.60
N ALA A 42 -4.15 -0.56 22.25
CA ALA A 42 -4.87 0.55 21.63
C ALA A 42 -3.92 1.69 21.27
N HIS A 43 -2.94 1.98 22.11
CA HIS A 43 -1.89 2.97 21.82
C HIS A 43 -1.08 2.57 20.58
N ASN A 44 -0.56 1.34 20.54
CA ASN A 44 0.22 0.85 19.40
C ASN A 44 -0.59 0.86 18.10
N MET A 45 -1.85 0.43 18.15
CA MET A 45 -2.76 0.49 17.00
C MET A 45 -3.02 1.92 16.56
N PHE A 46 -3.21 2.86 17.49
CA PHE A 46 -3.41 4.27 17.17
C PHE A 46 -2.19 4.88 16.44
N VAL A 47 -0.98 4.54 16.89
CA VAL A 47 0.26 4.95 16.22
C VAL A 47 0.32 4.38 14.80
N ASP A 48 0.02 3.09 14.64
CA ASP A 48 0.01 2.43 13.33
C ASP A 48 -1.05 3.02 12.38
N ILE A 49 -2.23 3.34 12.89
CA ILE A 49 -3.33 4.00 12.13
C ILE A 49 -2.88 5.38 11.66
N ASN A 50 -2.18 6.14 12.51
CA ASN A 50 -1.71 7.47 12.16
C ASN A 50 -0.60 7.42 11.09
N GLU A 51 0.38 6.52 11.25
CA GLU A 51 1.44 6.28 10.26
C GLU A 51 0.85 5.86 8.90
N ALA A 52 -0.13 4.95 8.91
CA ALA A 52 -0.82 4.51 7.70
C ALA A 52 -1.55 5.68 7.00
N TYR A 53 -2.20 6.56 7.75
CA TYR A 53 -2.91 7.70 7.20
C TYR A 53 -1.96 8.74 6.61
N GLU A 54 -0.82 9.02 7.23
CA GLU A 54 0.17 9.95 6.68
C GLU A 54 0.65 9.52 5.29
N ILE A 55 0.91 8.22 5.10
CA ILE A 55 1.37 7.69 3.80
C ILE A 55 0.23 7.62 2.78
N LEU A 56 -0.97 7.21 3.19
CA LEU A 56 -2.09 6.97 2.28
C LEU A 56 -2.94 8.21 1.98
N SER A 57 -2.84 9.27 2.78
CA SER A 57 -3.60 10.52 2.59
C SER A 57 -3.09 11.36 1.42
N ASN A 58 -1.77 11.40 1.21
CA ASN A 58 -1.16 12.12 0.11
C ASN A 58 -1.03 11.21 -1.13
N LYS A 59 -1.42 11.73 -2.30
CA LYS A 59 -1.42 11.01 -3.56
C LYS A 59 -0.01 10.57 -3.98
N ASP A 60 1.00 11.42 -3.76
CA ASP A 60 2.38 11.14 -4.18
C ASP A 60 3.00 10.02 -3.33
N THR A 61 2.87 10.12 -2.00
CA THR A 61 3.35 9.10 -1.06
C THR A 61 2.60 7.78 -1.22
N ARG A 62 1.27 7.85 -1.44
CA ARG A 62 0.45 6.67 -1.73
C ARG A 62 0.88 5.99 -3.03
N MET A 63 1.22 6.75 -4.07
CA MET A 63 1.69 6.18 -5.33
C MET A 63 3.03 5.45 -5.14
N GLN A 64 3.97 6.06 -4.42
CA GLN A 64 5.26 5.41 -4.10
C GLN A 64 5.05 4.13 -3.28
N TYR A 65 4.15 4.19 -2.28
CA TYR A 65 3.78 3.03 -1.50
C TYR A 65 3.13 1.92 -2.35
N ASN A 66 2.25 2.28 -3.29
CA ASN A 66 1.62 1.32 -4.20
C ASN A 66 2.63 0.62 -5.10
N ILE A 67 3.59 1.35 -5.66
CA ILE A 67 4.66 0.77 -6.48
C ILE A 67 5.48 -0.22 -5.65
N LYS A 68 5.88 0.16 -4.43
CA LYS A 68 6.58 -0.73 -3.50
C LYS A 68 5.74 -1.96 -3.17
N TYR A 69 4.46 -1.76 -2.83
CA TYR A 69 3.53 -2.82 -2.47
C TYR A 69 3.37 -3.87 -3.58
N LEU A 70 3.18 -3.41 -4.83
CA LEU A 70 3.08 -4.28 -6.00
C LEU A 70 4.41 -4.97 -6.35
N SER A 71 5.54 -4.28 -6.14
CA SER A 71 6.87 -4.85 -6.39
C SER A 71 7.27 -5.91 -5.34
N SER A 72 6.89 -5.71 -4.08
CA SER A 72 7.10 -6.66 -2.99
C SER A 72 6.19 -7.88 -3.14
N ASN A 73 4.97 -7.69 -3.65
CA ASN A 73 4.06 -8.79 -3.97
C ASN A 73 4.44 -9.42 -5.32
N LYS A 74 5.48 -10.25 -5.27
CA LYS A 74 6.21 -10.97 -6.34
C LYS A 74 5.34 -11.87 -7.26
N TYR A 75 4.25 -11.36 -7.84
CA TYR A 75 3.32 -12.12 -8.70
C TYR A 75 2.87 -11.41 -10.00
N VAL A 76 3.00 -10.08 -10.15
CA VAL A 76 2.49 -9.39 -11.36
C VAL A 76 3.57 -9.05 -12.40
N VAL A 77 4.82 -8.84 -12.00
CA VAL A 77 5.90 -8.52 -12.96
C VAL A 77 6.55 -9.76 -13.58
N GLY A 78 6.42 -10.93 -12.95
CA GLY A 78 6.85 -12.20 -13.53
C GLY A 78 5.85 -12.80 -14.54
N GLY A 79 4.56 -12.46 -14.43
CA GLY A 79 3.49 -12.95 -15.29
C GLY A 79 3.32 -12.17 -16.60
N LEU A 80 3.57 -10.85 -16.58
CA LEU A 80 3.53 -10.03 -17.80
C LEU A 80 4.78 -10.15 -18.68
N ALA A 81 5.91 -10.59 -18.12
CA ALA A 81 7.07 -10.98 -18.92
C ALA A 81 6.88 -12.31 -19.66
N ALA A 82 5.91 -13.14 -19.24
CA ALA A 82 5.59 -14.42 -19.88
C ALA A 82 4.52 -14.31 -20.98
N ALA A 83 3.82 -13.17 -21.08
CA ALA A 83 2.92 -12.90 -22.20
C ALA A 83 3.74 -12.33 -23.37
N GLY A 84 4.24 -13.24 -24.22
CA GLY A 84 5.06 -12.97 -25.40
C GLY A 84 4.50 -11.91 -26.34
N VAL A 85 4.83 -10.64 -26.08
CA VAL A 85 4.79 -9.57 -27.09
C VAL A 85 6.19 -9.48 -27.69
N GLY A 86 6.50 -10.44 -28.56
CA GLY A 86 7.64 -10.39 -29.47
C GLY A 86 7.39 -9.37 -30.57
N LEU A 87 7.43 -8.08 -30.24
CA LEU A 87 7.55 -7.00 -31.21
C LEU A 87 9.03 -6.93 -31.64
N GLY A 88 9.30 -7.47 -32.83
CA GLY A 88 10.63 -7.56 -33.38
C GLY A 88 11.26 -6.20 -33.66
N LEU A 89 12.53 -6.06 -33.26
CA LEU A 89 13.61 -5.38 -33.99
C LEU A 89 14.85 -5.39 -33.10
N ILE A 90 15.93 -6.03 -33.53
CA ILE A 90 17.30 -5.47 -33.54
C ILE A 90 18.18 -6.42 -34.37
N LEU A 91 18.67 -5.87 -35.47
CA LEU A 91 19.63 -6.43 -36.40
C LEU A 91 20.97 -6.75 -35.72
N SER A 92 21.56 -7.91 -36.05
CA SER A 92 23.01 -8.05 -36.28
C SER A 92 23.22 -9.36 -37.06
N ARG A 93 23.33 -9.35 -38.39
CA ARG A 93 24.52 -9.04 -39.21
C ARG A 93 25.73 -9.95 -38.91
N ARG A 94 25.90 -10.91 -39.82
CA ARG A 94 27.17 -11.37 -40.46
C ARG A 94 28.12 -12.34 -39.73
N ARG A 95 28.48 -13.34 -40.56
CA ARG A 95 29.75 -14.09 -40.70
C ARG A 95 29.96 -15.16 -39.62
N LYS A 96 30.38 -16.38 -39.96
CA LYS A 96 31.15 -16.88 -41.11
C LYS A 96 30.76 -18.33 -41.37
#